data_AF-A0A945G281-F1
#
_entry.id   AF-A0A945G281-F1
#
_cell.length_a   1.000
_cell.length_b   1.000
_cell.length_c   1.000
_cell.angle_alpha   90.00
_cell.angle_beta   90.00
_cell.angle_gamma   90.00
#
_symmetry.space_group_name_H-M   'P 1'
#
loop_
_entity.id
_entity.type
_entity.pdbx_description
1 polymer ?
#
loop_
_entity_poly.entity_id
_entity_poly.type
_entity_poly.pdbx_seq_one_letter_code
_entity_poly.pdbx_strand_id
1 'polypeptide(L)' 'MKKILLVGSSSHVAVNLFERYQNIYQFIRLSRDTLYTDYQGFNILDSLSFPDLDDLDGIVYFPGNIN' A
#
# COMPACT_ATOMS: atom_id res chain seq x y z
N MET A 1 -0.65 -16.31 -6.85
CA MET A 1 -1.28 -14.98 -6.84
C MET A 1 -0.16 -13.96 -6.83
N LYS A 2 -0.18 -12.90 -7.67
CA LYS A 2 0.94 -11.93 -7.70
C LYS A 2 0.89 -11.02 -6.47
N LYS A 3 2.03 -10.78 -5.84
CA LYS A 3 2.17 -9.97 -4.60
C LYS A 3 2.49 -8.53 -4.96
N ILE A 4 1.56 -7.62 -4.65
CA ILE A 4 1.64 -6.22 -5.06
C ILE A 4 1.68 -5.32 -3.82
N LEU A 5 2.71 -4.50 -3.71
CA LEU A 5 2.77 -3.44 -2.70
C LEU A 5 1.98 -2.23 -3.19
N LEU A 6 1.03 -1.74 -2.40
CA LEU A 6 0.18 -0.59 -2.68
C LEU A 6 0.46 0.53 -1.68
N VAL A 7 1.27 1.50 -2.08
CA VAL A 7 1.65 2.66 -1.27
C VAL A 7 0.66 3.81 -1.53
N GLY A 8 0.17 4.46 -0.46
CA GLY A 8 -0.90 5.45 -0.57
C GLY A 8 -2.27 4.79 -0.72
N SER A 9 -2.47 3.66 -0.04
CA SER A 9 -3.66 2.81 -0.13
C SER A 9 -4.96 3.46 0.37
N SER A 10 -4.90 4.62 1.02
CA SER A 10 -6.07 5.43 1.39
C SER A 10 -6.58 6.34 0.27
N SER A 11 -5.85 6.48 -0.85
CA SER A 11 -6.33 7.27 -1.99
C SER A 11 -7.53 6.61 -2.66
N HIS A 12 -8.44 7.40 -3.21
CA HIS A 12 -9.65 6.89 -3.86
C HIS A 12 -9.34 5.87 -4.98
N VAL A 13 -8.30 6.14 -5.77
CA VAL A 13 -7.85 5.25 -6.86
C VAL A 13 -7.30 3.93 -6.30
N ALA A 14 -6.52 3.98 -5.22
CA ALA A 14 -5.96 2.79 -4.59
C ALA A 14 -7.04 1.92 -3.93
N VAL A 15 -8.03 2.52 -3.26
CA VAL A 15 -9.17 1.81 -2.69
C VAL A 15 -9.96 1.09 -3.78
N ASN A 16 -10.26 1.77 -4.89
CA ASN A 16 -10.96 1.15 -6.02
C ASN A 16 -10.17 -0.02 -6.64
N LEU A 17 -8.85 0.15 -6.80
CA LEU A 17 -7.95 -0.90 -7.29
C LEU A 17 -7.98 -2.13 -6.37
N PHE A 18 -7.85 -1.92 -5.06
CA PHE A 18 -7.90 -2.98 -4.07
C PHE A 18 -9.26 -3.71 -4.11
N GLU A 19 -10.36 -2.99 -4.00
CA GLU A 19 -11.71 -3.57 -3.96
C GLU A 19 -12.00 -4.45 -5.19
N ARG A 20 -11.59 -3.99 -6.37
CA ARG A 20 -11.84 -4.65 -7.64
C ARG A 20 -10.96 -5.88 -7.89
N TYR A 21 -9.72 -5.88 -7.39
CA TYR A 21 -8.72 -6.89 -7.76
C TYR A 21 -8.13 -7.68 -6.59
N GLN A 22 -8.59 -7.48 -5.34
CA GLN A 22 -8.13 -8.23 -4.15
C GLN A 22 -8.31 -9.75 -4.25
N ASN A 23 -9.21 -10.23 -5.11
CA ASN A 23 -9.41 -11.66 -5.36
C ASN A 23 -8.42 -12.24 -6.40
N ILE A 24 -7.65 -11.39 -7.09
CA ILE A 24 -6.73 -11.73 -8.18
C ILE A 24 -5.27 -11.48 -7.77
N TYR A 25 -5.04 -10.48 -6.92
CA TYR A 25 -3.74 -10.09 -6.41
C TYR A 25 -3.70 -10.11 -4.90
N GLN A 26 -2.55 -10.48 -4.34
CA GLN A 26 -2.28 -10.31 -2.92
C GLN A 26 -1.72 -8.90 -2.72
N PHE A 27 -2.57 -7.98 -2.28
CA PHE A 27 -2.14 -6.63 -1.96
C PHE A 27 -1.54 -6.54 -0.56
N ILE A 28 -0.45 -5.78 -0.44
CA ILE A 28 0.06 -5.26 0.82
C ILE A 28 -0.15 -3.75 0.82
N ARG A 29 -0.93 -3.24 1.78
CA ARG A 29 -1.40 -1.85 1.79
C ARG A 29 -0.59 -1.01 2.78
N LEU A 30 0.01 0.07 2.29
CA LEU A 30 0.74 1.05 3.12
C LEU A 30 0.07 2.41 3.08
N SER A 31 -0.39 2.84 4.26
CA SER A 31 -1.00 4.15 4.49
C SER A 31 -0.73 4.60 5.92
N ARG A 32 -0.70 5.92 6.14
CA ARG A 32 -0.74 6.51 7.49
C ARG A 32 -2.10 6.32 8.17
N ASP A 33 -3.14 6.07 7.37
CA ASP A 33 -4.50 5.81 7.85
C ASP A 33 -4.65 4.33 8.24
N THR A 34 -5.02 4.09 9.50
CA THR A 34 -5.11 2.76 10.10
C THR A 34 -6.22 1.89 9.50
N LEU A 35 -7.20 2.48 8.82
CA LEU A 35 -8.25 1.73 8.13
C LEU A 35 -7.79 1.17 6.77
N TYR A 36 -6.73 1.76 6.21
CA TYR A 36 -6.27 1.45 4.85
C TYR A 36 -4.84 0.90 4.82
N THR A 37 -4.32 0.40 5.94
CA THR A 37 -2.99 -0.18 5.99
C THR A 37 -2.99 -1.56 6.62
N ASP A 38 -2.05 -2.38 6.18
CA ASP A 38 -1.74 -3.67 6.80
C ASP A 38 -0.57 -3.56 7.80
N TYR A 39 0.02 -2.37 7.95
CA TYR A 39 1.17 -2.08 8.82
C TYR A 39 0.91 -0.87 9.70
N GLN A 40 1.00 -1.03 11.02
CA GLN A 40 0.88 0.11 11.93
C GLN A 40 2.15 0.98 11.91
N GLY A 41 1.97 2.30 12.00
CA GLY A 41 3.07 3.25 12.12
C GLY A 41 3.81 3.57 10.82
N PHE A 42 3.34 3.12 9.66
CA PHE A 42 3.93 3.49 8.38
C PHE A 42 3.88 5.01 8.17
N ASN A 43 5.01 5.60 7.81
CA ASN A 43 5.14 6.99 7.42
C ASN A 43 6.07 7.11 6.20
N ILE A 44 5.52 7.52 5.07
CA ILE A 44 6.27 7.61 3.81
C ILE A 44 7.50 8.52 3.85
N LEU A 45 7.55 9.47 4.80
CA LEU A 45 8.69 10.36 5.02
C LEU A 45 9.75 9.79 5.97
N ASP A 46 9.47 8.68 6.64
CA ASP A 46 10.38 7.98 7.52
C ASP A 46 10.78 6.63 6.89
N SER A 47 12.00 6.57 6.36
CA SER A 47 12.56 5.36 5.74
C SER A 47 12.57 4.14 6.68
N LEU A 48 12.63 4.36 8.00
CA LEU A 48 12.65 3.26 8.98
C LEU A 48 11.26 2.67 9.22
N SER A 49 10.20 3.34 8.76
CA SER A 49 8.82 2.88 8.93
C SER A 49 8.36 1.94 7.80
N PHE A 50 9.18 1.75 6.76
CA PHE A 50 8.87 0.82 5.69
C PHE A 50 9.07 -0.61 6.19
N PRO A 51 8.12 -1.53 5.91
CA PRO A 51 8.30 -2.92 6.26
C PRO A 51 9.41 -3.55 5.42
N ASP A 52 10.15 -4.47 6.03
CA ASP A 52 11.06 -5.35 5.31
C ASP A 52 10.24 -6.37 4.51
N LEU A 53 10.31 -6.27 3.18
CA LEU A 53 9.45 -7.01 2.25
C LEU A 53 10.28 -7.62 1.12
N ASP A 54 10.32 -8.94 1.09
CA ASP A 54 10.87 -9.70 -0.04
C ASP A 54 9.76 -10.20 -0.99
N ASP A 55 10.20 -10.63 -2.18
CA ASP A 55 9.39 -11.33 -3.19
C ASP A 55 8.17 -10.56 -3.69
N LEU A 56 8.29 -9.25 -3.88
CA LEU A 56 7.25 -8.44 -4.52
C LEU A 56 7.26 -8.64 -6.04
N ASP A 57 6.10 -8.92 -6.62
CA ASP A 57 5.92 -8.96 -8.08
C ASP A 57 5.70 -7.56 -8.68
N GLY A 58 5.37 -6.56 -7.84
CA GLY A 58 5.18 -5.19 -8.29
C GLY A 58 4.88 -4.21 -7.15
N ILE A 59 5.06 -2.92 -7.47
CA ILE A 59 4.74 -1.80 -6.59
C ILE A 59 3.83 -0.85 -7.35
N VAL A 60 2.76 -0.43 -6.68
CA VAL A 60 1.83 0.61 -7.13
C VAL A 60 1.93 1.77 -6.14
N TYR A 61 2.19 2.96 -6.67
CA TYR A 61 2.55 4.14 -5.87
C TYR A 61 1.57 5.29 -6.13
N PHE A 62 0.66 5.52 -5.18
CA PHE A 62 -0.32 6.61 -5.19
C PHE A 62 -0.30 7.44 -3.88
N PRO A 63 0.85 7.87 -3.36
CA PRO A 63 0.81 8.84 -2.27
C PRO A 63 0.10 10.10 -2.78
N GLY A 64 -0.85 10.59 -2.00
CA GLY A 64 -1.45 11.90 -2.25
C GLY A 64 -0.41 13.01 -2.16
N ASN A 65 -0.87 14.26 -2.16
CA ASN A 65 0.04 15.40 -2.09
C ASN A 65 0.90 15.32 -0.81
N ILE A 66 2.22 15.28 -0.98
CA ILE A 66 3.20 15.24 0.09
C ILE A 66 3.55 16.71 0.38
N ASN A 67 2.68 17.39 1.13
CA ASN A 67 2.98 18.73 1.66
C ASN A 67 3.67 18.60 3.02
#